data_AF-A0A1N6GHB4-F1
#
_entry.id   AF-A0A1N6GHB4-F1
#
_cell.length_a   1.000
_cell.length_b   1.000
_cell.length_c   1.000
_cell.angle_alpha   90.00
_cell.angle_beta   90.00
_cell.angle_gamma   90.00
#
_symmetry.space_group_name_H-M   'P 1'
#
loop_
_entity.id
_entity.type
_entity.pdbx_description
1 polymer ?
#
loop_
_entity_poly.entity_id
_entity_poly.type
_entity_poly.pdbx_seq_one_letter_code
_entity_poly.pdbx_strand_id
1 'polypeptide(L)'
;MNKVERFEGEAPKIKGDGSIRYHLWTDDQGALFVQLSANEVDTASPGTLDQYLFPVAEYIDRRCEESQLNVTQGLRVETESPERVENNNTSAFLKAVLRHLFPCSMKA
;
A
#
# COMPACT_ATOMS: atom_id res chain seq x y z
N MET A 1 -0.32 -16.25 3.76
CA MET A 1 0.20 -14.90 4.10
C MET A 1 0.19 -14.66 5.61
N ASN A 2 1.23 -14.05 6.17
CA ASN A 2 1.34 -13.72 7.59
C ASN A 2 1.48 -12.21 7.79
N LYS A 3 0.63 -11.60 8.62
CA LYS A 3 0.77 -10.19 8.99
C LYS A 3 1.98 -10.03 9.90
N VAL A 4 2.81 -9.01 9.65
CA VAL A 4 3.92 -8.67 10.54
C VAL A 4 3.32 -8.12 11.83
N GLU A 5 3.38 -8.92 12.90
CA GLU A 5 2.80 -8.55 14.18
C GLU A 5 3.42 -7.28 14.75
N ARG A 6 2.58 -6.46 15.42
CA ARG A 6 2.98 -5.21 16.09
C ARG A 6 3.55 -4.13 15.17
N PHE A 7 3.50 -4.33 13.85
CA PHE A 7 3.83 -3.28 12.88
C PHE A 7 2.55 -2.61 12.36
N GLU A 8 2.50 -1.29 12.52
CA GLU A 8 1.61 -0.39 11.80
C GLU A 8 2.43 0.81 11.37
N GLY A 9 2.33 1.17 10.10
CA GLY A 9 3.04 2.29 9.54
C GLY A 9 2.09 3.41 9.14
N GLU A 10 2.60 4.63 9.14
CA GLU A 10 1.88 5.82 8.72
C GLU A 10 2.73 6.60 7.71
N ALA A 11 2.25 6.70 6.47
CA ALA A 11 2.95 7.39 5.38
C ALA A 11 2.26 8.73 5.06
N PRO A 12 2.99 9.85 4.91
CA PRO A 12 2.38 11.10 4.47
C PRO A 12 1.88 10.95 3.03
N LYS A 13 0.74 11.59 2.71
CA LYS A 13 0.26 11.66 1.31
C LYS A 13 1.29 12.38 0.43
N ILE A 14 1.40 11.98 -0.83
CA ILE A 14 2.30 12.63 -1.81
C ILE A 14 1.83 14.07 -2.12
N LYS A 15 0.51 14.32 -2.09
CA LYS A 15 -0.10 15.64 -2.29
C LYS A 15 -1.27 15.82 -1.33
N GLY A 16 -1.46 17.06 -0.86
CA GLY A 16 -2.48 17.43 0.11
C GLY A 16 -2.13 17.00 1.54
N ASP A 17 -3.03 17.30 2.47
CA ASP A 17 -2.83 17.03 3.89
C ASP A 17 -3.34 15.63 4.30
N GLY A 18 -2.68 15.08 5.31
CA GLY A 18 -2.99 13.80 5.93
C GLY A 18 -2.02 12.67 5.59
N SER A 19 -2.28 11.53 6.19
CA SER A 19 -1.43 10.34 6.10
C SER A 19 -2.18 9.16 5.47
N ILE A 20 -1.53 8.00 5.39
CA ILE A 20 -2.07 6.72 4.96
C ILE A 20 -1.52 5.70 5.95
N ARG A 21 -2.42 5.00 6.66
CA ARG A 21 -2.01 3.90 7.51
C ARG A 21 -1.87 2.62 6.69
N TYR A 22 -0.96 1.76 7.11
CA TYR A 22 -0.74 0.50 6.43
C TYR A 22 -0.14 -0.56 7.36
N HIS A 23 -0.30 -1.81 6.95
CA HIS A 23 0.36 -2.95 7.56
C HIS A 23 1.25 -3.67 6.56
N LEU A 24 2.17 -4.46 7.09
CA LEU A 24 3.05 -5.32 6.31
C LEU A 24 2.64 -6.77 6.49
N TRP A 25 2.80 -7.53 5.42
CA TRP A 25 2.58 -8.97 5.38
C TRP A 25 3.73 -9.64 4.67
N THR A 26 4.02 -10.89 5.02
CA THR A 26 4.99 -11.73 4.32
C THR A 26 4.37 -13.06 3.94
N ASP A 27 4.76 -13.61 2.80
CA ASP A 27 4.53 -15.04 2.52
C ASP A 27 5.59 -15.91 3.20
N ASP A 28 5.48 -17.22 2.98
CA ASP A 28 6.41 -18.25 3.44
C ASP A 28 7.77 -18.23 2.72
N GLN A 29 7.87 -17.54 1.58
CA GLN A 29 9.11 -17.31 0.83
C GLN A 29 9.80 -15.98 1.21
N GLY A 30 9.18 -15.18 2.08
CA GLY A 30 9.68 -13.88 2.52
C GLY A 30 9.35 -12.72 1.58
N ALA A 31 8.45 -12.90 0.60
CA ALA A 31 7.97 -11.79 -0.21
C ALA A 31 7.15 -10.82 0.65
N LEU A 32 7.38 -9.52 0.49
CA LEU A 32 6.75 -8.46 1.27
C LEU A 32 5.52 -7.91 0.55
N PHE A 33 4.44 -7.71 1.30
CA PHE A 33 3.20 -7.14 0.83
C PHE A 33 2.75 -5.98 1.73
N VAL A 34 2.07 -5.01 1.13
CA VAL A 34 1.45 -3.88 1.81
C VAL A 34 -0.06 -4.07 1.84
N GLN A 35 -0.65 -3.91 3.01
CA GLN A 35 -2.09 -3.77 3.20
C GLN A 35 -2.38 -2.32 3.55
N LEU A 36 -3.17 -1.62 2.74
CA LEU A 36 -3.54 -0.23 3.02
C LEU A 36 -4.71 -0.23 4.01
N SER A 37 -4.52 0.29 5.23
CA SER A 37 -5.64 0.56 6.12
C SER A 37 -6.13 1.98 5.81
N ALA A 38 -7.31 2.06 5.19
CA ALA A 38 -7.83 3.31 4.68
C ALA A 38 -7.85 4.41 5.75
N ASN A 39 -7.44 5.62 5.34
CA ASN A 39 -7.49 6.80 6.17
C ASN A 39 -8.74 7.60 5.79
N GLU A 40 -9.78 7.53 6.61
CA GLU A 40 -10.72 8.64 6.74
C GLU A 40 -10.71 9.05 8.21
N VAL A 41 -9.86 10.02 8.51
CA VAL A 41 -10.06 10.91 9.65
C VAL A 41 -11.43 11.55 9.39
N ASP A 42 -12.46 11.12 10.12
CA ASP A 42 -13.88 11.54 10.06
C ASP A 42 -14.83 10.92 9.01
N THR A 43 -14.77 9.60 8.75
CA THR A 43 -15.97 8.93 8.21
C THR A 43 -16.32 7.62 8.91
N ALA A 44 -17.63 7.36 8.94
CA ALA A 44 -18.25 6.22 9.59
C ALA A 44 -18.12 4.89 8.79
N SER A 45 -17.13 4.78 7.89
CA SER A 45 -16.99 3.62 7.00
C SER A 45 -15.51 3.21 6.90
N PRO A 46 -15.11 2.08 7.52
CA PRO A 46 -13.76 1.55 7.32
C PRO A 46 -13.53 1.32 5.83
N GLY A 47 -12.45 1.89 5.28
CA GLY A 47 -12.32 2.01 3.83
C GLY A 47 -11.90 0.72 3.14
N THR A 48 -12.44 0.53 1.95
CA THR A 48 -12.47 -0.65 1.06
C THR A 48 -11.11 -1.25 0.65
N LEU A 49 -9.99 -0.70 1.14
CA LEU A 49 -8.63 -1.08 0.74
C LEU A 49 -7.95 -2.04 1.72
N ASP A 50 -8.49 -2.18 2.93
CA ASP A 50 -7.96 -3.08 3.95
C ASP A 50 -8.08 -4.55 3.55
N GLN A 51 -8.99 -4.91 2.66
CA GLN A 51 -9.17 -6.27 2.19
C GLN A 51 -8.10 -6.76 1.19
N TYR A 52 -7.18 -5.89 0.74
CA TYR A 52 -6.19 -6.22 -0.30
C TYR A 52 -4.75 -6.18 0.18
N LEU A 53 -3.94 -7.08 -0.36
CA LEU A 53 -2.48 -7.11 -0.26
C LEU A 53 -1.86 -6.76 -1.61
N PHE A 54 -0.89 -5.83 -1.58
CA PHE A 54 -0.15 -5.39 -2.76
C PHE A 54 1.31 -5.85 -2.65
N PRO A 55 1.82 -6.67 -3.59
CA PRO A 55 3.20 -7.14 -3.56
C PRO A 55 4.18 -5.99 -3.76
N VAL A 56 5.08 -5.76 -2.80
CA VAL A 56 6.05 -4.66 -2.87
C VAL A 56 6.94 -4.76 -4.10
N ALA A 57 7.39 -5.97 -4.42
CA ALA A 57 8.30 -6.23 -5.54
C ALA A 57 7.74 -5.78 -6.90
N GLU A 58 6.42 -5.77 -7.09
CA GLU A 58 5.80 -5.36 -8.36
C GLU A 58 5.92 -3.85 -8.59
N TYR A 59 5.93 -3.06 -7.52
CA TYR A 59 5.78 -1.60 -7.60
C TYR A 59 7.03 -0.82 -7.15
N ILE A 60 7.99 -1.50 -6.52
CA ILE A 60 9.11 -0.85 -5.83
C ILE A 60 9.98 0.00 -6.76
N ASP A 61 10.24 -0.47 -7.98
CA ASP A 61 11.14 0.23 -8.91
C ASP A 61 10.53 1.54 -9.41
N ARG A 62 9.20 1.60 -9.49
CA ARG A 62 8.45 2.75 -10.03
C ARG A 62 8.05 3.76 -8.95
N ARG A 63 8.31 3.47 -7.67
CA ARG A 63 7.86 4.30 -6.55
C ARG A 63 8.37 5.75 -6.65
N CYS A 64 9.56 5.96 -7.22
CA CYS A 64 10.21 7.26 -7.32
C CYS A 64 9.93 8.00 -8.63
N GLU A 65 9.31 7.35 -9.62
CA GLU A 65 8.92 8.00 -10.87
C GLU A 65 7.90 9.11 -10.61
N GLU A 66 7.74 10.05 -11.53
CA GLU A 66 6.65 11.05 -11.46
C GLU A 66 5.30 10.44 -11.86
N SER A 67 5.30 9.51 -12.82
CA SER A 67 4.09 8.81 -13.29
C SER A 67 3.38 8.06 -12.16
N GLN A 68 2.05 7.99 -12.25
CA GLN A 68 1.27 7.17 -11.32
C GLN A 68 1.62 5.68 -11.46
N LEU A 69 1.52 4.95 -10.36
CA LEU A 69 1.50 3.49 -10.42
C LEU A 69 0.23 3.04 -11.15
N ASN A 70 0.31 1.88 -11.81
CA ASN A 70 -0.86 1.26 -12.44
C ASN A 70 -1.30 0.06 -11.59
N VAL A 71 -1.95 0.34 -10.46
CA VAL A 71 -2.46 -0.71 -9.58
C VAL A 71 -3.86 -1.09 -10.05
N THR A 72 -3.98 -2.23 -10.72
CA THR A 72 -5.26 -2.74 -11.22
C THR A 72 -5.76 -3.96 -10.45
N GLN A 73 -4.87 -4.61 -9.70
CA GLN A 73 -5.14 -5.84 -8.97
C GLN A 73 -4.48 -5.81 -7.58
N GLY A 74 -5.06 -6.58 -6.67
CA GLY A 74 -4.51 -6.89 -5.35
C GLY A 74 -4.92 -8.30 -4.95
N LEU A 75 -4.23 -8.91 -4.00
CA LEU A 75 -4.61 -10.21 -3.46
C LEU A 75 -5.61 -10.00 -2.33
N ARG A 76 -6.77 -10.65 -2.36
CA ARG A 76 -7.73 -10.60 -1.24
C ARG A 76 -7.10 -11.28 -0.02
N VAL A 77 -7.10 -10.61 1.14
CA VAL A 77 -6.46 -11.10 2.38
C VAL A 77 -6.96 -12.48 2.80
N GLU A 78 -8.26 -12.74 2.64
CA GLU A 78 -8.91 -13.97 3.12
C GLU A 78 -8.63 -15.19 2.23
N THR A 79 -8.58 -14.99 0.92
CA THR A 79 -8.52 -16.06 -0.08
C THR A 79 -7.19 -16.14 -0.80
N GLU A 80 -6.35 -15.11 -0.64
CA GLU A 80 -5.11 -14.89 -1.39
C GLU A 80 -5.33 -14.86 -2.91
N SER A 81 -6.58 -14.68 -3.36
CA SER A 81 -6.92 -14.67 -4.78
C SER A 81 -6.73 -13.27 -5.36
N PRO A 82 -6.18 -13.16 -6.58
CA PRO A 82 -6.09 -11.87 -7.26
C PRO A 82 -7.48 -11.35 -7.61
N GLU A 83 -7.74 -10.11 -7.25
CA GLU A 83 -8.99 -9.41 -7.54
C GLU A 83 -8.70 -8.03 -8.12
N ARG A 84 -9.64 -7.56 -8.93
CA ARG A 84 -9.56 -6.22 -9.50
C ARG A 84 -9.79 -5.18 -8.40
N VAL A 85 -8.92 -4.17 -8.36
CA VAL A 85 -9.08 -3.03 -7.47
C VAL A 85 -9.78 -1.91 -8.23
N GLU A 86 -10.96 -1.51 -7.75
CA GLU A 86 -11.79 -0.48 -8.38
C GLU A 86 -11.56 0.93 -7.79
N ASN A 87 -10.77 1.02 -6.72
CA ASN A 87 -10.50 2.28 -6.05
C ASN A 87 -9.42 3.09 -6.77
N ASN A 88 -9.80 4.27 -7.26
CA ASN A 88 -8.94 5.18 -8.03
C ASN A 88 -7.79 5.82 -7.23
N ASN A 89 -7.81 5.74 -5.90
CA ASN A 89 -6.76 6.30 -5.04
C ASN A 89 -5.66 5.28 -4.70
N THR A 90 -5.89 3.99 -4.97
CA THR A 90 -4.97 2.90 -4.60
C THR A 90 -3.55 3.16 -5.10
N SER A 91 -3.41 3.53 -6.37
CA SER A 91 -2.11 3.82 -6.97
C SER A 91 -1.36 4.95 -6.27
N ALA A 92 -2.05 6.01 -5.85
CA ALA A 92 -1.44 7.14 -5.18
C ALA A 92 -1.06 6.77 -3.73
N PHE A 93 -1.94 6.05 -3.03
CA PHE A 93 -1.72 5.64 -1.65
C PHE A 93 -0.61 4.61 -1.53
N LEU A 94 -0.61 3.58 -2.38
CA LEU A 94 0.45 2.58 -2.41
C LEU A 94 1.81 3.24 -2.72
N LYS A 95 1.84 4.19 -3.67
CA LYS A 95 3.08 4.92 -3.99
C LYS A 95 3.61 5.72 -2.80
N ALA A 96 2.73 6.36 -2.02
CA ALA A 96 3.12 7.08 -0.82
C ALA A 96 3.73 6.13 0.23
N VAL A 97 3.07 4.99 0.47
CA VAL A 97 3.55 3.95 1.40
C VAL A 97 4.91 3.39 0.94
N LEU A 98 5.08 3.09 -0.35
CA LEU A 98 6.34 2.59 -0.89
C LEU A 98 7.48 3.62 -0.76
N ARG A 99 7.20 4.91 -0.96
CA ARG A 99 8.20 5.99 -0.74
C ARG A 99 8.55 6.16 0.74
N HIS A 100 7.61 5.91 1.64
CA HIS A 100 7.86 5.94 3.07
C HIS A 100 8.72 4.76 3.54
N LEU A 101 8.40 3.53 3.10
CA LEU A 101 9.16 2.32 3.42
C LEU A 101 10.55 2.32 2.79
N PHE A 102 10.64 2.81 1.54
CA PHE A 102 11.85 2.81 0.75
C PHE A 102 12.07 4.23 0.20
N PRO A 103 12.68 5.13 0.99
CA PRO A 103 12.93 6.49 0.56
C PRO A 103 13.61 6.56 -0.81
N CYS A 104 13.16 7.50 -1.64
CA CYS A 104 13.86 7.81 -2.87
C CYS A 104 15.21 8.40 -2.50
N SER A 105 16.30 7.81 -2.98
CA SER A 105 17.62 8.39 -2.80
C SER A 105 17.59 9.82 -3.35
N MET A 106 17.94 10.80 -2.51
CA MET A 106 18.24 12.13 -3.04
C MET A 106 19.38 11.95 -4.04
N LYS A 107 19.22 12.46 -5.26
CA LYS A 107 20.40 12.74 -6.08
C LYS A 107 21.20 13.77 -5.27
N ALA A 108 22.35 13.35 -4.76
CA ALA A 108 23.37 14.25 -4.24
C ALA A 108 23.84 15.20 -5.36
#